data_AF-A0A518DQJ9-F1
#
_entry.id   AF-A0A518DQJ9-F1
#
_cell.length_a   1.000
_cell.length_b   1.000
_cell.length_c   1.000
_cell.angle_alpha   90.00
_cell.angle_beta   90.00
_cell.angle_gamma   90.00
#
_symmetry.space_group_name_H-M   'P 1'
#
loop_
_entity.id
_entity.type
_entity.pdbx_description
1 polymer ?
#
loop_
_entity_poly.entity_id
_entity_poly.type
_entity_poly.pdbx_seq_one_letter_code
_entity_poly.pdbx_strand_id
1 'polypeptide(L)'
;MKFGERLRALRQGKNLSQRDLAVQVGVNFTYISKIENEKLDFAQFPGEELIRKLAKALEADEDELLILAEKVPERIKKRVMERPDAFRKFAELDDKDIDRLLDEIDDK
;
A
#
# COMPACT_ATOMS: atom_id res chain seq x y z
N MET A 1 1.51 -11.43 3.04
CA MET A 1 1.96 -11.14 1.66
C MET A 1 2.74 -9.84 1.70
N LYS A 2 3.88 -9.76 1.02
CA LYS A 2 4.69 -8.53 1.02
C LYS A 2 4.43 -7.67 -0.23
N PHE A 3 4.85 -6.40 -0.20
CA PHE A 3 4.62 -5.43 -1.28
C PHE A 3 5.12 -5.91 -2.65
N GLY A 4 6.37 -6.39 -2.74
CA GLY A 4 6.96 -6.82 -4.01
C GLY A 4 6.24 -8.03 -4.62
N GLU A 5 5.85 -8.98 -3.77
CA GLU A 5 5.07 -10.16 -4.17
C GLU A 5 3.69 -9.75 -4.70
N ARG A 6 2.99 -8.86 -3.99
CA ARG A 6 1.68 -8.33 -4.39
C ARG A 6 1.77 -7.63 -5.74
N LEU A 7 2.79 -6.78 -5.93
CA LEU A 7 3.00 -6.06 -7.17
C LEU A 7 3.25 -7.00 -8.35
N ARG A 8 4.05 -8.05 -8.15
CA ARG A 8 4.30 -9.09 -9.16
C ARG A 8 3.01 -9.81 -9.55
N ALA A 9 2.20 -10.20 -8.56
CA ALA A 9 0.94 -10.90 -8.80
C ALA A 9 -0.03 -10.03 -9.61
N LEU A 10 -0.17 -8.75 -9.25
CA LEU A 10 -1.00 -7.78 -9.99
C LEU A 10 -0.51 -7.59 -11.43
N ARG A 11 0.81 -7.41 -11.62
CA ARG A 11 1.41 -7.27 -12.96
C ARG A 11 1.15 -8.49 -13.84
N GLN A 12 1.34 -9.69 -13.28
CA GLN A 12 1.09 -10.94 -14.00
C GLN A 12 -0.39 -11.12 -14.32
N GLY A 13 -1.30 -10.74 -13.41
CA GLY A 13 -2.74 -10.74 -13.67
C GLY A 13 -3.17 -9.80 -14.81
N LYS A 14 -2.39 -8.75 -15.07
CA LYS A 14 -2.56 -7.84 -16.22
C LYS A 14 -1.80 -8.27 -17.48
N ASN A 15 -1.13 -9.42 -17.48
CA ASN A 15 -0.27 -9.92 -18.57
C ASN A 15 0.84 -8.94 -18.99
N LEU A 16 1.31 -8.09 -18.08
CA LEU A 16 2.37 -7.13 -18.36
C LEU A 16 3.73 -7.74 -18.08
N SER A 17 4.73 -7.49 -18.94
CA SER A 17 6.12 -7.72 -18.57
C SER A 17 6.62 -6.63 -17.60
N GLN A 18 7.74 -6.87 -16.93
CA GLN A 18 8.38 -5.83 -16.10
C GLN A 18 8.76 -4.58 -16.92
N ARG A 19 9.06 -4.75 -18.22
CA ARG A 19 9.36 -3.63 -19.12
C ARG A 19 8.10 -2.82 -19.43
N ASP A 20 6.97 -3.49 -19.66
CA ASP A 20 5.70 -2.81 -19.95
C ASP A 20 5.26 -1.96 -18.75
N LEU A 21 5.28 -2.54 -17.55
CA LEU A 21 4.95 -1.81 -16.33
C LEU A 21 5.91 -0.63 -16.10
N ALA A 22 7.21 -0.84 -16.31
CA ALA A 22 8.21 0.21 -16.14
C ALA A 22 7.99 1.40 -17.09
N VAL A 23 7.63 1.13 -18.36
CA VAL A 23 7.25 2.17 -19.33
C VAL A 23 6.01 2.91 -18.87
N GLN A 24 4.97 2.22 -18.40
CA GLN A 24 3.72 2.84 -17.95
C GLN A 24 3.91 3.79 -16.75
N VAL A 25 4.78 3.44 -15.80
CA VAL A 25 5.02 4.25 -14.59
C VAL A 25 6.26 5.16 -14.68
N GLY A 26 6.97 5.12 -15.82
CA GLY A 26 8.09 6.02 -16.10
C GLY A 26 9.37 5.73 -15.31
N VAL A 27 9.69 4.45 -15.09
CA VAL A 27 10.91 4.02 -14.37
C VAL A 27 11.73 3.01 -15.17
N ASN A 28 12.94 2.68 -14.71
CA ASN A 28 13.74 1.62 -15.32
C ASN A 28 13.20 0.23 -14.94
N PHE A 29 13.10 -0.70 -15.89
CA PHE A 29 12.61 -2.07 -15.61
C PHE A 29 13.43 -2.81 -14.55
N THR A 30 14.73 -2.51 -14.43
CA THR A 30 15.57 -3.08 -13.37
C THR A 30 15.11 -2.65 -11.98
N TYR A 31 14.50 -1.47 -11.85
CA TYR A 31 13.91 -1.02 -10.59
C TYR A 31 12.64 -1.80 -10.26
N ILE A 32 11.73 -1.97 -11.23
CA ILE A 32 10.55 -2.86 -11.07
C ILE A 32 10.99 -4.27 -10.65
N SER A 33 12.04 -4.81 -11.29
CA SER A 33 12.58 -6.11 -10.96
C SER A 33 13.11 -6.17 -9.52
N LYS A 34 13.82 -5.13 -9.05
CA LYS A 34 14.30 -5.08 -7.66
C LYS A 34 13.15 -4.99 -6.66
N ILE A 35 12.13 -4.18 -6.95
CA ILE A 35 10.91 -4.06 -6.13
C ILE A 35 10.24 -5.43 -5.97
N GLU A 36 9.96 -6.11 -7.08
CA GLU A 36 9.25 -7.41 -7.07
C GLU A 36 10.05 -8.55 -6.43
N ASN A 37 11.37 -8.41 -6.34
CA ASN A 37 12.26 -9.40 -5.73
C ASN A 37 12.71 -9.02 -4.32
N GLU A 38 12.17 -7.94 -3.74
CA GLU A 38 12.53 -7.45 -2.40
C GLU A 38 14.02 -7.15 -2.22
N LYS A 39 14.70 -6.75 -3.29
CA LYS A 39 16.13 -6.45 -3.29
C LYS A 39 16.43 -4.98 -3.01
N LEU A 40 15.54 -4.30 -2.29
CA LEU A 40 15.66 -2.87 -1.99
C LEU A 40 15.69 -2.67 -0.49
N ASP A 41 16.65 -1.87 -0.03
CA ASP A 41 16.64 -1.31 1.31
C ASP A 41 15.54 -0.23 1.43
N PHE A 42 15.12 0.09 2.66
CA PHE A 42 14.05 1.07 2.93
C PHE A 42 14.27 2.42 2.22
N ALA A 43 15.52 2.90 2.14
CA ALA A 43 15.87 4.14 1.44
C ALA A 43 15.65 4.10 -0.08
N GLN A 44 15.60 2.91 -0.67
CA GLN A 44 15.40 2.69 -2.10
C GLN A 44 13.96 2.27 -2.44
N PHE A 45 13.11 2.12 -1.42
CA PHE A 45 11.72 1.74 -1.58
C PHE A 45 10.95 2.82 -2.36
N PRO A 46 9.98 2.45 -3.23
CA PRO A 46 9.22 3.43 -3.99
C PRO A 46 8.54 4.44 -3.08
N GLY A 47 8.66 5.72 -3.43
CA GLY A 47 7.93 6.80 -2.79
C GLY A 47 6.42 6.70 -3.04
N GLU A 48 5.62 7.44 -2.25
CA GLU A 48 4.16 7.45 -2.38
C GLU A 48 3.70 7.71 -3.82
N GLU A 49 4.26 8.71 -4.50
CA GLU A 49 3.87 9.05 -5.87
C GLU A 49 4.03 7.87 -6.85
N LEU A 50 5.12 7.11 -6.74
CA LEU A 50 5.34 5.95 -7.59
C LEU A 50 4.38 4.81 -7.23
N ILE A 51 4.08 4.61 -5.94
CA ILE A 51 3.09 3.61 -5.50
C ILE A 51 1.72 3.93 -6.09
N ARG A 52 1.31 5.20 -6.09
CA ARG A 52 0.06 5.65 -6.72
C ARG A 52 0.05 5.39 -8.24
N LYS A 53 1.17 5.66 -8.92
CA LYS A 53 1.34 5.34 -10.35
C LYS A 53 1.23 3.84 -10.62
N LEU A 54 1.85 3.01 -9.78
CA LEU A 54 1.78 1.55 -9.86
C LEU A 54 0.35 1.05 -9.63
N ALA A 55 -0.34 1.54 -8.59
CA ALA A 55 -1.73 1.21 -8.30
C ALA A 55 -2.63 1.51 -9.51
N LYS A 56 -2.48 2.71 -10.09
CA LYS A 56 -3.22 3.12 -11.29
C LYS A 56 -2.91 2.24 -12.51
N ALA A 57 -1.63 1.98 -12.79
CA ALA A 57 -1.21 1.16 -13.94
C ALA A 57 -1.70 -0.29 -13.84
N LEU A 58 -1.82 -0.80 -12.62
CA LEU A 58 -2.24 -2.17 -12.34
C LEU A 58 -3.74 -2.29 -12.01
N GLU A 59 -4.47 -1.17 -12.00
CA GLU A 59 -5.86 -1.07 -11.54
C GLU A 59 -6.08 -1.76 -10.19
N ALA A 60 -5.17 -1.48 -9.25
CA ALA A 60 -5.15 -2.04 -7.90
C ALA A 60 -5.56 -1.00 -6.86
N ASP A 61 -5.86 -1.48 -5.64
CA ASP A 61 -6.14 -0.62 -4.49
C ASP A 61 -4.86 0.12 -4.06
N GLU A 62 -4.93 1.46 -4.12
CA GLU A 62 -3.83 2.33 -3.74
C GLU A 62 -3.54 2.27 -2.24
N ASP A 63 -4.57 2.23 -1.40
CA ASP A 63 -4.44 2.18 0.05
C ASP A 63 -3.79 0.85 0.47
N GLU A 64 -4.17 -0.26 -0.17
CA GLU A 64 -3.54 -1.57 0.03
C GLU A 64 -2.03 -1.51 -0.25
N LEU A 65 -1.65 -0.97 -1.42
CA LEU A 65 -0.25 -0.90 -1.82
C LEU A 65 0.57 0.05 -0.94
N LEU A 66 -0.03 1.16 -0.48
CA LEU A 66 0.61 2.08 0.47
C LEU A 66 0.84 1.40 1.83
N ILE A 67 -0.15 0.69 2.36
CA ILE A 67 -0.05 -0.02 3.65
C ILE A 67 1.03 -1.12 3.57
N LEU A 68 1.05 -1.91 2.49
CA LEU A 68 2.10 -2.92 2.26
C LEU A 68 3.50 -2.31 2.12
N ALA A 69 3.58 -1.04 1.75
CA ALA A 69 4.81 -0.25 1.69
C ALA A 69 5.11 0.50 3.01
N GLU A 70 4.40 0.19 4.09
CA GLU A 70 4.49 0.86 5.40
C GLU A 70 4.23 2.37 5.34
N LYS A 71 3.36 2.80 4.42
CA LYS A 71 2.96 4.20 4.24
C LYS A 71 1.49 4.36 4.59
N VAL A 72 1.20 5.35 5.42
CA VAL A 72 -0.18 5.66 5.81
C VAL A 72 -0.89 6.40 4.67
N PRO A 73 -2.03 5.89 4.16
CA PRO A 73 -2.83 6.59 3.18
C PRO A 73 -3.25 8.01 3.60
N GLU A 74 -3.35 8.92 2.64
CA GLU A 74 -3.67 10.33 2.90
C GLU A 74 -5.03 10.51 3.58
N ARG A 75 -6.02 9.66 3.21
CA ARG A 75 -7.33 9.64 3.86
C ARG A 75 -7.22 9.34 5.36
N ILE A 76 -6.37 8.38 5.74
CA ILE A 76 -6.14 8.00 7.13
C ILE A 76 -5.38 9.12 7.86
N LYS A 77 -4.31 9.67 7.25
CA LYS A 77 -3.57 10.83 7.81
C LYS A 77 -4.53 11.98 8.16
N LYS A 78 -5.43 12.35 7.24
CA LYS A 78 -6.42 13.41 7.48
C LYS A 78 -7.35 13.11 8.65
N ARG A 79 -7.91 11.89 8.72
CA ARG A 79 -8.78 11.49 9.83
C ARG A 79 -8.09 11.52 11.19
N VAL A 80 -6.82 11.11 11.24
CA VAL A 80 -5.98 11.22 12.46
C VAL A 80 -5.81 12.67 12.88
N MET A 81 -5.57 13.59 11.94
CA MET A 81 -5.42 15.02 12.21
C MET A 81 -6.74 15.70 12.61
N GLU A 82 -7.87 15.26 12.06
CA GLU A 82 -9.20 15.78 12.39
C GLU A 82 -9.69 15.35 13.78
N ARG A 83 -9.33 14.13 14.22
CA ARG A 83 -9.77 13.56 15.51
C ARG A 83 -8.63 12.87 16.25
N PRO A 84 -7.56 13.60 16.61
CA PRO A 84 -6.39 13.00 17.26
C PRO A 84 -6.73 12.38 18.62
N ASP A 85 -7.75 12.90 19.32
CA ASP A 85 -8.27 12.35 20.57
C ASP A 85 -8.82 10.93 20.41
N ALA A 86 -9.57 10.68 19.33
CA ALA A 86 -10.17 9.38 19.07
C ALA A 86 -9.11 8.35 18.65
N PHE A 87 -8.22 8.71 17.73
CA PHE A 87 -7.18 7.81 17.22
C PHE A 87 -6.11 7.49 18.27
N ARG A 88 -5.81 8.40 19.20
CA ARG A 88 -4.93 8.09 20.35
C ARG A 88 -5.54 7.03 21.26
N LYS A 89 -6.82 7.17 21.61
CA LYS A 89 -7.53 6.14 22.39
C LYS A 89 -7.59 4.82 21.65
N PHE A 90 -7.88 4.85 20.36
CA PHE A 90 -7.90 3.64 19.53
C PHE A 90 -6.54 2.93 19.51
N ALA A 91 -5.44 3.68 19.47
CA ALA A 91 -4.09 3.12 19.53
C ALA A 91 -3.69 2.52 20.89
N GLU A 92 -4.47 2.76 21.95
CA GLU A 92 -4.27 2.17 23.29
C GLU A 92 -5.10 0.89 23.50
N LEU A 93 -6.04 0.59 22.61
CA LEU A 93 -6.88 -0.61 22.70
C LEU A 93 -6.08 -1.87 22.36
N ASP A 94 -6.46 -2.99 22.97
CA ASP A 94 -5.97 -4.30 22.56
C ASP A 94 -6.76 -4.83 21.35
N ASP A 95 -6.25 -5.90 20.74
CA ASP A 95 -6.88 -6.49 19.54
C ASP A 95 -8.34 -6.91 19.80
N LYS A 96 -8.70 -7.32 21.03
CA LYS A 96 -10.07 -7.76 21.35
C LYS A 96 -11.04 -6.59 21.38
N ASP A 97 -10.61 -5.47 21.98
CA ASP A 97 -11.41 -4.26 22.02
C ASP A 97 -11.57 -3.65 20.61
N ILE A 98 -10.53 -3.74 19.78
CA ILE A 98 -10.58 -3.32 18.37
C ILE A 98 -11.57 -4.20 17.58
N ASP A 99 -11.45 -5.52 17.67
CA ASP A 99 -12.33 -6.47 16.98
C ASP A 99 -13.81 -6.21 17.34
N ARG A 100 -14.10 -6.00 18.63
CA ARG A 100 -15.45 -5.68 19.09
C ARG A 100 -16.00 -4.39 18.45
N LEU A 101 -15.19 -3.35 18.34
CA LEU A 101 -15.61 -2.09 17.71
C LEU A 101 -15.85 -2.25 16.21
N LEU A 102 -15.07 -3.09 15.54
CA LEU A 102 -15.27 -3.40 14.12
C LEU A 102 -16.59 -4.14 13.89
N ASP A 103 -16.89 -5.15 14.70
CA ASP A 103 -18.17 -5.88 14.65
C ASP A 103 -19.37 -4.92 14.82
N GLU A 104 -19.31 -3.99 15.78
CA GLU A 104 -20.38 -3.01 16.02
C GLU A 104 -20.57 -2.01 14.86
N ILE A 105 -19.56 -1.81 14.00
CA ILE A 105 -19.61 -0.92 12.83
C ILE A 105 -20.13 -1.67 11.61
N ASP A 106 -19.68 -2.91 11.39
CA ASP A 106 -20.08 -3.74 10.25
C ASP A 106 -21.55 -4.21 10.32
N ASP A 107 -22.12 -4.24 11.53
CA ASP A 107 -23.54 -4.52 11.77
C ASP A 107 -24.50 -3.33 11.50
N LYS A 108 -23.99 -2.17 11.05
CA LYS A 108 -24.78 -0.97 10.70
C LYS A 108 -24.88 -0.71 9.21
#